data_AF-A0A971WLN5-F1
#
_entry.id   AF-A0A971WLN5-F1
#
_cell.length_a   1.000
_cell.length_b   1.000
_cell.length_c   1.000
_cell.angle_alpha   90.00
_cell.angle_beta   90.00
_cell.angle_gamma   90.00
#
_symmetry.space_group_name_H-M   'P 1'
#
loop_
_entity.id
_entity.type
_entity.pdbx_description
1 polymer ?
#
loop_
_entity_poly.entity_id
_entity_poly.type
_entity_poly.pdbx_seq_one_letter_code
_entity_poly.pdbx_strand_id
1 'polypeptide(L)'
;MLRVNINSSRHLESKMVLPMPDKNKKKIDIDYYFFTPNKLNVNARNISREAMLRKFVAHGRFASPQLTLRELINDDNSISPLNVLTYYSEDILHNIPSEQAFIHEAQSLTTCMNHLCKTLLQRFKVLCEEEEDKEEMEGVIAKWTASTPKLIRKVRRVLEITEKNLPENNLMVTAMLWADESLSNAVEATSLDMYLMSQKFLGKDSKTRPLLMDLVKNENEYRQKRNYPTSNQNSENSSYRRSTLKKWSQSVLYLNPFVSKSPERVSFAIAGFAAAIAMTFAAVMAIFANKWFIENSLPYLLLIITTYAFKDRIKEGLRALILKIMPRWISDQVAYLRNPATGKNICKSKSKLTFTTPDKVPEKITASREDYKNPFRSMLPP
;
A
#
# COMPACT_ATOMS: atom_id res chain seq x y z
N MET A 1 9.74 12.10 4.86
CA MET A 1 10.69 11.44 5.78
C MET A 1 10.56 9.93 5.61
N LEU A 2 11.67 9.21 5.39
CA LEU A 2 11.72 7.74 5.33
C LEU A 2 11.82 7.19 6.74
N ARG A 3 10.97 6.23 7.12
CA ARG A 3 11.02 5.53 8.41
C ARG A 3 11.31 4.07 8.18
N VAL A 4 12.33 3.54 8.86
CA VAL A 4 12.72 2.12 8.77
C VAL A 4 12.36 1.44 10.09
N ASN A 5 11.57 0.37 10.00
CA ASN A 5 11.12 -0.41 11.15
C ASN A 5 11.58 -1.87 11.00
N ILE A 6 12.01 -2.46 12.10
CA ILE A 6 12.29 -3.89 12.20
C ILE A 6 11.08 -4.53 12.87
N ASN A 7 10.19 -5.14 12.09
CA ASN A 7 8.96 -5.73 12.63
C ASN A 7 9.22 -7.13 13.21
N SER A 8 10.24 -7.85 12.71
CA SER A 8 10.69 -9.14 13.25
C SER A 8 12.11 -9.45 12.80
N SER A 9 12.69 -10.53 13.31
CA SER A 9 14.00 -11.06 12.87
C SER A 9 14.07 -11.40 11.37
N ARG A 10 12.92 -11.43 10.67
CA ARG A 10 12.81 -11.79 9.24
C ARG A 10 12.17 -10.70 8.39
N HIS A 11 11.78 -9.57 8.96
CA HIS A 11 11.03 -8.55 8.24
C HIS A 11 11.52 -7.14 8.54
N LEU A 12 12.11 -6.53 7.52
CA LEU A 12 12.46 -5.11 7.50
C LEU A 12 11.43 -4.36 6.66
N GLU A 13 10.85 -3.31 7.23
CA GLU A 13 9.85 -2.48 6.56
C GLU A 13 10.35 -1.04 6.45
N SER A 14 10.26 -0.45 5.25
CA SER A 14 10.56 0.96 5.03
C SER A 14 9.32 1.69 4.56
N LYS A 15 8.94 2.75 5.28
CA LYS A 15 7.74 3.57 5.03
C LYS A 15 8.13 4.97 4.61
N MET A 16 7.50 5.44 3.55
CA MET A 16 7.64 6.81 3.08
C MET A 16 6.27 7.37 2.72
N VAL A 17 5.99 8.59 3.17
CA VAL A 17 4.83 9.36 2.73
C VAL A 17 5.26 10.19 1.54
N LEU A 18 4.51 10.04 0.44
CA LEU A 18 4.75 10.76 -0.80
C LEU A 18 3.59 11.74 -1.04
N PRO A 19 3.87 13.06 -1.15
CA PRO A 19 2.83 14.01 -1.54
C PRO A 19 2.43 13.75 -2.99
N MET A 20 1.13 13.90 -3.27
CA MET A 20 0.64 13.87 -4.65
C MET A 20 1.18 15.11 -5.40
N PRO A 21 1.73 14.94 -6.60
CA PRO A 21 2.25 16.06 -7.37
C PRO A 21 1.12 16.81 -8.10
N ASP A 22 1.17 18.15 -8.10
CA ASP A 22 0.06 18.98 -8.59
C ASP A 22 -0.20 18.89 -10.10
N LYS A 23 0.85 18.71 -10.92
CA LYS A 23 0.72 18.74 -12.40
C LYS A 23 1.56 17.72 -13.16
N ASN A 24 2.57 17.08 -12.54
CA ASN A 24 3.55 16.25 -13.25
C ASN A 24 3.92 14.97 -12.49
N LYS A 25 4.48 13.98 -13.20
CA LYS A 25 5.04 12.77 -12.58
C LYS A 25 6.23 13.15 -11.70
N LYS A 26 6.21 12.77 -10.42
CA LYS A 26 7.35 12.90 -9.52
C LYS A 26 8.18 11.62 -9.54
N LYS A 27 9.48 11.73 -9.82
CA LYS A 27 10.44 10.63 -9.70
C LYS A 27 11.20 10.76 -8.38
N ILE A 28 11.30 9.67 -7.65
CA ILE A 28 12.06 9.59 -6.40
C ILE A 28 12.90 8.33 -6.48
N ASP A 29 14.20 8.50 -6.28
CA ASP A 29 15.16 7.40 -6.22
C ASP A 29 15.53 7.20 -4.74
N ILE A 30 15.53 5.94 -4.29
CA ILE A 30 15.87 5.55 -2.92
C ILE A 30 16.89 4.43 -3.00
N ASP A 31 18.08 4.69 -2.48
CA ASP A 31 19.16 3.73 -2.45
C ASP A 31 19.28 3.11 -1.05
N TYR A 32 19.17 1.78 -0.99
CA TYR A 32 19.38 1.01 0.24
C TYR A 32 20.71 0.28 0.16
N TYR A 33 21.56 0.48 1.17
CA TYR A 33 22.84 -0.21 1.30
C TYR A 33 22.72 -1.28 2.39
N PHE A 34 22.71 -2.55 1.97
CA PHE A 34 22.69 -3.70 2.87
C PHE A 34 24.09 -4.26 3.02
N PHE A 35 24.57 -4.29 4.25
CA PHE A 35 25.85 -4.92 4.59
C PHE A 35 25.59 -6.22 5.32
N THR A 36 26.15 -7.31 4.82
CA THR A 36 26.02 -8.63 5.42
C THR A 36 27.40 -9.15 5.84
N PRO A 37 27.52 -9.82 7.00
CA PRO A 37 28.76 -10.49 7.37
C PRO A 37 29.14 -11.57 6.35
N ASN A 38 30.44 -11.70 6.07
CA ASN A 38 30.96 -12.69 5.12
C ASN A 38 30.51 -14.13 5.45
N LYS A 39 30.37 -14.45 6.74
CA LYS A 39 29.90 -15.76 7.24
C LYS A 39 28.50 -16.14 6.74
N LEU A 40 27.65 -15.17 6.40
CA LEU A 40 26.30 -15.44 5.88
C LEU A 40 26.31 -15.83 4.40
N ASN A 41 27.45 -15.74 3.71
CA ASN A 41 27.62 -16.17 2.32
C ASN A 41 26.60 -15.55 1.34
N VAL A 42 26.10 -14.34 1.64
CA VAL A 42 25.19 -13.57 0.78
C VAL A 42 26.00 -12.88 -0.31
N ASN A 43 26.14 -13.54 -1.46
CA ASN A 43 26.87 -13.03 -2.61
C ASN A 43 26.19 -13.44 -3.93
N ALA A 44 26.62 -12.84 -5.03
CA ALA A 44 26.04 -13.08 -6.36
C ALA A 44 26.20 -14.52 -6.88
N ARG A 45 27.09 -15.33 -6.29
CA ARG A 45 27.27 -16.74 -6.66
C ARG A 45 26.24 -17.63 -5.96
N ASN A 46 25.92 -17.34 -4.70
CA ASN A 46 25.07 -18.18 -3.87
C ASN A 46 23.59 -17.76 -3.92
N ILE A 47 23.31 -16.48 -4.15
CA ILE A 47 21.94 -15.94 -4.19
C ILE A 47 21.79 -15.12 -5.47
N SER A 48 20.90 -15.56 -6.36
CA SER A 48 20.61 -14.81 -7.58
C SER A 48 19.89 -13.50 -7.27
N ARG A 49 20.05 -12.50 -8.15
CA ARG A 49 19.40 -11.20 -8.00
C ARG A 49 17.88 -11.35 -8.00
N GLU A 50 17.35 -12.22 -8.85
CA GLU A 50 15.92 -12.51 -8.96
C GLU A 50 15.39 -13.16 -7.68
N ALA A 51 16.13 -14.10 -7.09
CA ALA A 51 15.74 -14.75 -5.85
C ALA A 51 15.67 -13.78 -4.67
N MET A 52 16.60 -12.82 -4.62
CA MET A 52 16.60 -11.78 -3.61
C MET A 52 15.47 -10.77 -3.86
N LEU A 53 15.28 -10.31 -5.10
CA LEU A 53 14.22 -9.37 -5.48
C LEU A 53 12.81 -9.91 -5.26
N ARG A 54 12.58 -11.23 -5.42
CA ARG A 54 11.29 -11.86 -5.05
C ARG A 54 10.91 -11.66 -3.57
N LYS A 55 11.89 -11.41 -2.70
CA LYS A 55 11.64 -11.10 -1.29
C LYS A 55 11.33 -9.62 -1.04
N PHE A 56 11.58 -8.75 -2.01
CA PHE A 56 11.21 -7.34 -1.93
C PHE A 56 9.76 -7.17 -2.37
N VAL A 57 8.92 -6.74 -1.43
CA VAL A 57 7.52 -6.43 -1.72
C VAL A 57 7.30 -4.94 -1.49
N ALA A 58 6.80 -4.28 -2.54
CA ALA A 58 6.41 -2.88 -2.46
C ALA A 58 4.88 -2.78 -2.41
N HIS A 59 4.38 -2.20 -1.33
CA HIS A 59 2.96 -1.88 -1.17
C HIS A 59 2.76 -0.37 -1.23
N GLY A 60 1.67 0.05 -1.85
CA GLY A 60 1.22 1.43 -1.82
C GLY A 60 -0.17 1.52 -1.23
N ARG A 61 -0.46 2.62 -0.55
CA ARG A 61 -1.82 2.96 -0.14
C ARG A 61 -2.01 4.47 -0.17
N PHE A 62 -3.22 4.91 -0.44
CA PHE A 62 -3.59 6.31 -0.22
C PHE A 62 -3.53 6.64 1.27
N ALA A 63 -3.27 7.90 1.58
CA ALA A 63 -3.53 8.42 2.92
C ALA A 63 -5.05 8.36 3.17
N SER A 64 -5.43 8.17 4.43
CA SER A 64 -6.84 8.26 4.82
C SER A 64 -7.38 9.65 4.44
N PRO A 65 -8.58 9.75 3.85
CA PRO A 65 -9.17 11.05 3.52
C PRO A 65 -9.34 11.89 4.79
N GLN A 66 -9.06 13.18 4.66
CA GLN A 66 -9.17 14.16 5.75
C GLN A 66 -10.44 14.97 5.55
N LEU A 67 -11.59 14.38 5.91
CA LEU A 67 -12.87 15.10 5.99
C LEU A 67 -13.22 15.30 7.45
N THR A 68 -13.66 16.50 7.80
CA THR A 68 -14.23 16.82 9.12
C THR A 68 -15.63 16.23 9.26
N LEU A 69 -16.10 16.10 10.51
CA LEU A 69 -17.46 15.64 10.78
C LEU A 69 -18.52 16.56 10.16
N ARG A 70 -18.25 17.87 10.08
CA ARG A 70 -19.12 18.85 9.42
C ARG A 70 -19.19 18.60 7.92
N GLU A 71 -18.05 18.39 7.28
CA GLU A 71 -17.99 18.11 5.83
C GLU A 71 -18.64 16.77 5.46
N LEU A 72 -18.58 15.76 6.34
CA LEU A 72 -19.29 14.49 6.12
C LEU A 72 -20.81 14.65 6.18
N ILE A 73 -21.32 15.51 7.06
CA ILE A 73 -22.76 15.71 7.28
C ILE A 73 -23.34 16.76 6.31
N ASN A 74 -22.54 17.69 5.81
CA ASN A 74 -23.00 18.78 4.95
C ASN A 74 -23.58 18.25 3.64
N ASP A 75 -24.88 18.46 3.39
CA ASP A 75 -25.60 17.96 2.21
C ASP A 75 -25.06 18.55 0.89
N ASP A 76 -24.48 19.75 0.92
CA ASP A 76 -23.90 20.40 -0.27
C ASP A 76 -22.54 19.81 -0.68
N ASN A 77 -21.94 18.96 0.16
CA ASN A 77 -20.64 18.38 -0.12
C ASN A 77 -20.76 17.11 -0.98
N SER A 78 -20.63 17.26 -2.30
CA SER A 78 -20.65 16.15 -3.26
C SER A 78 -19.51 15.13 -3.10
N ILE A 79 -18.43 15.49 -2.40
CA ILE A 79 -17.27 14.61 -2.14
C ILE A 79 -17.51 13.73 -0.89
N SER A 80 -18.51 14.05 -0.06
CA SER A 80 -18.82 13.27 1.14
C SER A 80 -19.28 11.86 0.76
N PRO A 81 -18.57 10.79 1.20
CA PRO A 81 -19.01 9.42 0.95
C PRO A 81 -20.42 9.14 1.49
N LEU A 82 -20.82 9.85 2.56
CA LEU A 82 -22.17 9.72 3.13
C LEU A 82 -23.25 10.26 2.18
N ASN A 83 -22.99 11.39 1.51
CA ASN A 83 -23.94 11.97 0.56
C ASN A 83 -24.02 11.12 -0.70
N VAL A 84 -22.89 10.60 -1.17
CA VAL A 84 -22.87 9.66 -2.32
C VAL A 84 -23.68 8.40 -1.99
N LEU A 85 -23.50 7.82 -0.80
CA LEU A 85 -24.28 6.67 -0.35
C LEU A 85 -25.78 7.00 -0.20
N THR A 86 -26.09 8.21 0.27
CA THR A 86 -27.47 8.68 0.40
C THR A 86 -28.13 8.75 -0.98
N TYR A 87 -27.49 9.41 -1.94
CA TYR A 87 -27.94 9.46 -3.33
C TYR A 87 -28.14 8.05 -3.92
N TYR A 88 -27.16 7.16 -3.76
CA TYR A 88 -27.25 5.77 -4.22
C TYR A 88 -28.42 5.01 -3.58
N SER A 89 -28.70 5.23 -2.29
CA SER A 89 -29.81 4.57 -1.61
C SER A 89 -31.18 5.12 -2.01
N GLU A 90 -31.29 6.43 -2.22
CA GLU A 90 -32.56 7.07 -2.58
C GLU A 90 -32.96 6.77 -4.04
N ASP A 91 -31.99 6.65 -4.94
CA ASP A 91 -32.20 6.33 -6.36
C ASP A 91 -32.18 4.81 -6.66
N ILE A 92 -32.05 3.96 -5.63
CA ILE A 92 -31.75 2.52 -5.79
C ILE A 92 -32.79 1.75 -6.60
N LEU A 93 -34.05 2.21 -6.60
CA LEU A 93 -35.15 1.59 -7.34
C LEU A 93 -35.12 1.92 -8.84
N HIS A 94 -34.55 3.06 -9.23
CA HIS A 94 -34.47 3.48 -10.64
C HIS A 94 -33.12 3.13 -11.25
N ASN A 95 -32.03 3.26 -10.48
CA ASN A 95 -30.68 3.04 -10.94
C ASN A 95 -29.82 2.39 -9.86
N ILE A 96 -29.77 1.06 -9.87
CA ILE A 96 -28.94 0.29 -8.94
C ILE A 96 -27.46 0.61 -9.23
N PRO A 97 -26.71 1.16 -8.24
CA PRO A 97 -25.30 1.46 -8.44
C PRO A 97 -24.49 0.17 -8.65
N SER A 98 -23.30 0.30 -9.23
CA SER A 98 -22.35 -0.82 -9.25
C SER A 98 -22.03 -1.24 -7.80
N GLU A 99 -22.13 -2.53 -7.51
CA GLU A 99 -21.80 -3.11 -6.20
C GLU A 99 -20.42 -2.67 -5.71
N GLN A 100 -19.42 -2.69 -6.59
CA GLN A 100 -18.07 -2.27 -6.24
C GLN A 100 -17.99 -0.78 -5.88
N ALA A 101 -18.73 0.08 -6.57
CA ALA A 101 -18.77 1.51 -6.28
C ALA A 101 -19.45 1.79 -4.94
N PHE A 102 -20.58 1.13 -4.66
CA PHE A 102 -21.29 1.28 -3.41
C PHE A 102 -20.45 0.81 -2.20
N ILE A 103 -19.81 -0.37 -2.32
CA ILE A 103 -18.92 -0.90 -1.28
C ILE A 103 -17.72 0.04 -1.07
N HIS A 104 -17.14 0.58 -2.15
CA HIS A 104 -16.04 1.55 -2.07
C HIS A 104 -16.42 2.78 -1.24
N GLU A 105 -17.62 3.32 -1.43
CA GLU A 105 -18.08 4.48 -0.66
C GLU A 105 -18.36 4.13 0.81
N ALA A 106 -18.94 2.97 1.09
CA ALA A 106 -19.14 2.49 2.47
C ALA A 106 -17.80 2.31 3.23
N GLN A 107 -16.79 1.77 2.56
CA GLN A 107 -15.43 1.65 3.10
C GLN A 107 -14.76 3.02 3.28
N SER A 108 -14.97 3.94 2.32
CA SER A 108 -14.44 5.30 2.38
C SER A 108 -15.03 6.08 3.56
N LEU A 109 -16.35 6.02 3.76
CA LEU A 109 -17.04 6.58 4.93
C LEU A 109 -16.43 6.07 6.24
N THR A 110 -16.32 4.74 6.37
CA THR A 110 -15.79 4.10 7.57
C THR A 110 -14.33 4.50 7.83
N THR A 111 -13.53 4.62 6.77
CA THR A 111 -12.13 5.06 6.86
C THR A 111 -12.01 6.52 7.25
N CYS A 112 -12.86 7.40 6.72
CA CYS A 112 -12.92 8.81 7.13
C CYS A 112 -13.26 8.92 8.61
N MET A 113 -14.28 8.19 9.07
CA MET A 113 -14.70 8.19 10.47
C MET A 113 -13.60 7.69 11.40
N ASN A 114 -12.95 6.58 11.07
CA ASN A 114 -11.82 6.05 11.85
C ASN A 114 -10.65 7.04 11.94
N HIS A 115 -10.37 7.77 10.85
CA HIS A 115 -9.33 8.80 10.84
C HIS A 115 -9.73 10.01 11.69
N LEU A 116 -10.98 10.44 11.62
CA LEU A 116 -11.55 11.51 12.45
C LEU A 116 -11.45 11.17 13.94
N CYS A 117 -11.96 10.02 14.35
CA CYS A 117 -11.89 9.51 15.72
C CYS A 117 -10.45 9.52 16.24
N LYS A 118 -9.50 8.99 15.45
CA LYS A 118 -8.09 8.96 15.82
C LYS A 118 -7.51 10.37 16.00
N THR A 119 -7.80 11.28 15.08
CA THR A 119 -7.27 12.65 15.11
C THR A 119 -7.89 13.44 16.26
N LEU A 120 -9.18 13.25 16.52
CA LEU A 120 -9.90 13.82 17.66
C LEU A 120 -9.28 13.36 18.98
N LEU A 121 -9.05 12.06 19.17
CA LEU A 121 -8.41 11.53 20.37
C LEU A 121 -6.98 12.04 20.54
N GLN A 122 -6.21 12.13 19.45
CA GLN A 122 -4.86 12.68 19.51
C GLN A 122 -4.88 14.15 19.93
N ARG A 123 -5.77 14.97 19.35
CA ARG A 123 -5.94 16.36 19.76
C ARG A 123 -6.38 16.44 21.21
N PHE A 124 -7.43 15.72 21.60
CA PHE A 124 -7.97 15.74 22.96
C PHE A 124 -6.93 15.32 24.00
N LYS A 125 -6.10 14.33 23.66
CA LYS A 125 -4.97 13.92 24.49
C LYS A 125 -3.96 15.05 24.69
N VAL A 126 -3.61 15.80 23.64
CA VAL A 126 -2.72 16.97 23.74
C VAL A 126 -3.34 18.04 24.64
N LEU A 127 -4.64 18.35 24.47
CA LEU A 127 -5.36 19.28 25.36
C LEU A 127 -5.22 18.85 26.83
N CYS A 128 -5.37 17.56 27.10
CA CYS A 128 -5.21 17.00 28.45
C CYS A 128 -3.76 17.02 28.97
N GLU A 129 -2.76 16.83 28.11
CA GLU A 129 -1.34 16.81 28.50
C GLU A 129 -0.77 18.23 28.73
N GLU A 130 -1.25 19.20 27.97
CA GLU A 130 -0.82 20.61 28.07
C GLU A 130 -1.60 21.40 29.15
N GLU A 131 -2.48 20.73 29.91
CA GLU A 131 -3.39 21.34 30.90
C GLU A 131 -4.16 22.55 30.34
N GLU A 132 -4.60 22.44 29.09
CA GLU A 132 -5.31 23.51 28.40
C GLU A 132 -6.69 23.82 29.04
N ASP A 133 -7.25 24.96 28.64
CA ASP A 133 -8.51 25.51 29.15
C ASP A 133 -9.64 24.45 29.18
N LYS A 134 -10.26 24.28 30.35
CA LYS A 134 -11.41 23.40 30.55
C LYS A 134 -12.55 23.73 29.59
N GLU A 135 -12.71 25.02 29.24
CA GLU A 135 -13.72 25.47 28.28
C GLU A 135 -13.48 24.88 26.88
N GLU A 136 -12.22 24.80 26.43
CA GLU A 136 -11.90 24.17 25.15
C GLU A 136 -12.19 22.65 25.18
N MET A 137 -11.84 21.96 26.26
CA MET A 137 -12.15 20.54 26.42
C MET A 137 -13.66 20.28 26.37
N GLU A 138 -14.45 21.06 27.12
CA GLU A 138 -15.91 20.97 27.10
C GLU A 138 -16.47 21.30 25.72
N GLY A 139 -15.91 22.30 25.03
CA GLY A 139 -16.28 22.66 23.67
C GLY A 139 -16.03 21.53 22.66
N VAL A 140 -14.93 20.80 22.78
CA VAL A 140 -14.62 19.63 21.94
C VAL A 140 -15.61 18.50 22.20
N ILE A 141 -15.89 18.19 23.48
CA ILE A 141 -16.86 17.17 23.86
C ILE A 141 -18.26 17.53 23.34
N ALA A 142 -18.71 18.76 23.57
CA ALA A 142 -20.03 19.22 23.14
C ALA A 142 -20.21 19.17 21.62
N LYS A 143 -19.17 19.55 20.85
CA LYS A 143 -19.19 19.45 19.38
C LYS A 143 -19.32 18.01 18.92
N TRP A 144 -18.59 17.09 19.54
CA TRP A 144 -18.65 15.66 19.24
C TRP A 144 -20.03 15.07 19.57
N THR A 145 -20.54 15.26 20.78
CA THR A 145 -21.82 14.71 21.22
C THR A 145 -23.02 15.30 20.48
N ALA A 146 -22.94 16.55 20.00
CA ALA A 146 -24.00 17.17 19.20
C ALA A 146 -24.00 16.73 17.72
N SER A 147 -22.82 16.44 17.15
CA SER A 147 -22.67 16.17 15.71
C SER A 147 -22.71 14.68 15.37
N THR A 148 -22.13 13.83 16.21
CA THR A 148 -22.05 12.39 15.97
C THR A 148 -23.41 11.70 15.84
N PRO A 149 -24.43 12.00 16.68
CA PRO A 149 -25.77 11.43 16.50
C PRO A 149 -26.41 11.78 15.16
N LYS A 150 -26.13 12.96 14.60
CA LYS A 150 -26.65 13.38 13.30
C LYS A 150 -26.05 12.54 12.17
N LEU A 151 -24.74 12.29 12.22
CA LEU A 151 -24.06 11.42 11.25
C LEU A 151 -24.61 9.99 11.34
N ILE A 152 -24.66 9.43 12.54
CA ILE A 152 -25.16 8.06 12.75
C ILE A 152 -26.59 7.91 12.23
N ARG A 153 -27.46 8.90 12.47
CA ARG A 153 -28.83 8.88 11.95
C ARG A 153 -28.87 8.85 10.42
N LYS A 154 -28.05 9.66 9.75
CA LYS A 154 -27.96 9.64 8.28
C LYS A 154 -27.47 8.29 7.76
N VAL A 155 -26.42 7.72 8.36
CA VAL A 155 -25.90 6.39 7.99
C VAL A 155 -26.94 5.30 8.17
N ARG A 156 -27.66 5.31 9.31
CA ARG A 156 -28.71 4.32 9.58
C ARG A 156 -29.90 4.46 8.65
N ARG A 157 -30.26 5.69 8.23
CA ARG A 157 -31.27 5.90 7.17
C ARG A 157 -30.85 5.26 5.85
N VAL A 158 -29.58 5.40 5.44
CA VAL A 158 -29.06 4.71 4.24
C VAL A 158 -29.16 3.20 4.40
N LEU A 159 -28.76 2.65 5.56
CA LEU A 159 -28.88 1.22 5.85
C LEU A 159 -30.34 0.75 5.77
N GLU A 160 -31.28 1.45 6.40
CA GLU A 160 -32.71 1.12 6.38
C GLU A 160 -33.29 1.10 4.96
N ILE A 161 -32.96 2.10 4.13
CA ILE A 161 -33.39 2.15 2.73
C ILE A 161 -32.78 0.98 1.93
N THR A 162 -31.50 0.67 2.18
CA THR A 162 -30.79 -0.42 1.51
C THR A 162 -31.37 -1.78 1.90
N GLU A 163 -31.61 -2.03 3.19
CA GLU A 163 -32.24 -3.26 3.71
C GLU A 163 -33.67 -3.46 3.19
N LYS A 164 -34.44 -2.37 3.04
CA LYS A 164 -35.83 -2.44 2.56
C LYS A 164 -35.92 -2.77 1.07
N ASN A 165 -34.99 -2.25 0.26
CA ASN A 165 -35.09 -2.29 -1.20
C ASN A 165 -34.22 -3.38 -1.86
N LEU A 166 -33.31 -4.01 -1.12
CA LEU A 166 -32.43 -5.07 -1.64
C LEU A 166 -32.60 -6.39 -0.88
N PRO A 167 -32.29 -7.55 -1.51
CA PRO A 167 -32.29 -8.83 -0.82
C PRO A 167 -31.27 -8.87 0.33
N GLU A 168 -31.56 -9.65 1.38
CA GLU A 168 -30.71 -9.77 2.57
C GLU A 168 -29.29 -10.27 2.25
N ASN A 169 -29.15 -11.16 1.26
CA ASN A 169 -27.86 -11.70 0.82
C ASN A 169 -27.07 -10.75 -0.11
N ASN A 170 -27.55 -9.53 -0.33
CA ASN A 170 -26.87 -8.57 -1.19
C ASN A 170 -25.60 -8.03 -0.49
N LEU A 171 -24.49 -7.95 -1.23
CA LEU A 171 -23.22 -7.49 -0.70
C LEU A 171 -23.24 -6.00 -0.31
N MET A 172 -24.09 -5.17 -0.93
CA MET A 172 -24.30 -3.77 -0.54
C MET A 172 -24.93 -3.66 0.85
N VAL A 173 -25.94 -4.48 1.14
CA VAL A 173 -26.57 -4.56 2.48
C VAL A 173 -25.52 -5.01 3.51
N THR A 174 -24.78 -6.07 3.19
CA THR A 174 -23.69 -6.57 4.05
C THR A 174 -22.63 -5.50 4.31
N ALA A 175 -22.25 -4.73 3.29
CA ALA A 175 -21.29 -3.63 3.41
C ALA A 175 -21.80 -2.50 4.31
N MET A 176 -23.08 -2.14 4.22
CA MET A 176 -23.67 -1.13 5.12
C MET A 176 -23.78 -1.63 6.56
N LEU A 177 -24.11 -2.91 6.78
CA LEU A 177 -24.08 -3.51 8.12
C LEU A 177 -22.68 -3.46 8.72
N TRP A 178 -21.65 -3.75 7.93
CA TRP A 178 -20.26 -3.66 8.38
C TRP A 178 -19.82 -2.21 8.63
N ALA A 179 -20.28 -1.27 7.81
CA ALA A 179 -20.03 0.16 8.02
C ALA A 179 -20.68 0.63 9.33
N ASP A 180 -21.98 0.37 9.53
CA ASP A 180 -22.71 0.76 10.75
C ASP A 180 -22.08 0.15 12.01
N GLU A 181 -21.76 -1.15 12.00
CA GLU A 181 -21.06 -1.81 13.10
C GLU A 181 -19.69 -1.17 13.38
N SER A 182 -18.92 -0.87 12.32
CA SER A 182 -17.60 -0.24 12.48
C SER A 182 -17.71 1.19 13.02
N LEU A 183 -18.71 1.96 12.57
CA LEU A 183 -18.96 3.32 13.04
C LEU A 183 -19.38 3.31 14.50
N SER A 184 -20.30 2.42 14.89
CA SER A 184 -20.74 2.26 16.27
C SER A 184 -19.57 1.92 17.21
N ASN A 185 -18.69 1.00 16.79
CA ASN A 185 -17.47 0.68 17.54
C ASN A 185 -16.51 1.87 17.66
N ALA A 186 -16.30 2.63 16.58
CA ALA A 186 -15.42 3.79 16.58
C ALA A 186 -15.96 4.91 17.50
N VAL A 187 -17.26 5.15 17.47
CA VAL A 187 -17.94 6.16 18.27
C VAL A 187 -17.90 5.81 19.75
N GLU A 188 -18.22 4.56 20.11
CA GLU A 188 -18.14 4.07 21.48
C GLU A 188 -16.72 4.21 22.03
N ALA A 189 -15.71 3.67 21.33
CA ALA A 189 -14.33 3.71 21.78
C ALA A 189 -13.82 5.14 21.97
N THR A 190 -14.09 6.02 21.00
CA THR A 190 -13.67 7.42 21.07
C THR A 190 -14.32 8.16 22.24
N SER A 191 -15.62 7.92 22.46
CA SER A 191 -16.37 8.59 23.52
C SER A 191 -15.97 8.10 24.91
N LEU A 192 -15.70 6.80 25.05
CA LEU A 192 -15.19 6.20 26.28
C LEU A 192 -13.78 6.71 26.60
N ASP A 193 -12.88 6.73 25.61
CA ASP A 193 -11.51 7.24 25.79
C ASP A 193 -11.52 8.72 26.19
N MET A 194 -12.33 9.56 25.53
CA MET A 194 -12.51 10.96 25.93
C MET A 194 -13.07 11.09 27.34
N TYR A 195 -14.05 10.26 27.72
CA TYR A 195 -14.62 10.27 29.07
C TYR A 195 -13.56 9.94 30.13
N LEU A 196 -12.75 8.90 29.91
CA LEU A 196 -11.68 8.47 30.83
C LEU A 196 -10.56 9.53 30.93
N MET A 197 -10.12 10.09 29.81
CA MET A 197 -9.11 11.16 29.80
C MET A 197 -9.62 12.41 30.52
N SER A 198 -10.88 12.78 30.30
CA SER A 198 -11.50 13.95 30.93
C SER A 198 -11.67 13.82 32.44
N GLN A 199 -11.68 12.60 33.01
CA GLN A 199 -11.97 12.37 34.42
C GLN A 199 -10.99 13.07 35.37
N LYS A 200 -9.73 13.22 34.96
CA LYS A 200 -8.70 13.87 35.77
C LYS A 200 -8.82 15.40 35.79
N PHE A 201 -9.38 15.99 34.73
CA PHE A 201 -9.31 17.44 34.48
C PHE A 201 -10.67 18.12 34.62
N LEU A 202 -11.73 17.47 34.13
CA LEU A 202 -13.10 17.91 34.24
C LEU A 202 -13.71 17.30 35.51
N GLY A 203 -14.01 18.16 36.48
CA GLY A 203 -14.62 17.80 37.76
C GLY A 203 -15.99 17.13 37.62
N LYS A 204 -16.60 16.78 38.75
CA LYS A 204 -17.95 16.17 38.80
C LYS A 204 -19.04 17.10 38.23
N ASP A 205 -18.81 18.40 38.20
CA ASP A 205 -19.76 19.42 37.75
C ASP A 205 -19.83 19.60 36.22
N SER A 206 -18.99 18.89 35.46
CA SER A 206 -19.00 19.01 34.01
C SER A 206 -20.30 18.48 33.41
N LYS A 207 -21.02 19.37 32.72
CA LYS A 207 -22.30 19.04 32.05
C LYS A 207 -22.12 18.17 30.80
N THR A 208 -20.91 18.14 30.24
CA THR A 208 -20.63 17.50 28.95
C THR A 208 -20.19 16.03 29.10
N ARG A 209 -19.57 15.67 30.22
CA ARG A 209 -19.13 14.29 30.50
C ARG A 209 -20.26 13.26 30.53
N PRO A 210 -21.45 13.53 31.11
CA PRO A 210 -22.57 12.60 31.06
C PRO A 210 -23.03 12.31 29.63
N LEU A 211 -22.99 13.32 28.73
CA LEU A 211 -23.31 13.14 27.30
C LEU A 211 -22.35 12.13 26.62
N LEU A 212 -21.09 12.12 27.08
CA LEU A 212 -20.11 11.02 26.99
C LEU A 212 -20.75 9.63 27.06
N MET A 213 -21.21 9.36 28.27
CA MET A 213 -21.69 8.05 28.67
C MET A 213 -23.05 7.72 28.06
N ASP A 214 -23.90 8.72 27.85
CA ASP A 214 -25.18 8.54 27.16
C ASP A 214 -24.94 8.04 25.72
N LEU A 215 -23.96 8.61 25.01
CA LEU A 215 -23.61 8.15 23.66
C LEU A 215 -23.09 6.71 23.68
N VAL A 216 -22.20 6.38 24.61
CA VAL A 216 -21.66 5.00 24.78
C VAL A 216 -22.79 4.01 25.07
N LYS A 217 -23.70 4.36 25.99
CA LYS A 217 -24.84 3.51 26.36
C LYS A 217 -25.77 3.29 25.19
N ASN A 218 -26.16 4.36 24.49
CA ASN A 218 -27.03 4.29 23.31
C ASN A 218 -26.45 3.40 22.21
N GLU A 219 -25.15 3.51 21.93
CA GLU A 219 -24.49 2.66 20.94
C GLU A 219 -24.39 1.20 21.39
N ASN A 220 -24.12 0.95 22.67
CA ASN A 220 -24.12 -0.41 23.22
C ASN A 220 -25.49 -1.09 23.14
N GLU A 221 -26.55 -0.39 23.54
CA GLU A 221 -27.93 -0.89 23.43
C GLU A 221 -28.33 -1.13 21.98
N TYR A 222 -27.94 -0.24 21.06
CA TYR A 222 -28.19 -0.42 19.64
C TYR A 222 -27.52 -1.68 19.08
N ARG A 223 -26.24 -1.91 19.40
CA ARG A 223 -25.53 -3.11 18.94
C ARG A 223 -26.09 -4.40 19.51
N GLN A 224 -26.58 -4.38 20.75
CA GLN A 224 -27.31 -5.51 21.33
C GLN A 224 -28.60 -5.79 20.55
N LYS A 225 -29.39 -4.75 20.23
CA LYS A 225 -30.64 -4.89 19.45
C LYS A 225 -30.40 -5.42 18.03
N ARG A 226 -29.29 -5.03 17.39
CA ARG A 226 -28.88 -5.49 16.05
C ARG A 226 -28.09 -6.81 16.07
N ASN A 227 -27.91 -7.45 17.22
CA ASN A 227 -27.12 -8.68 17.40
C ASN A 227 -25.67 -8.58 16.88
N TYR A 228 -25.06 -7.40 16.96
CA TYR A 228 -23.63 -7.25 16.65
C TYR A 228 -22.77 -7.85 17.77
N PRO A 229 -21.59 -8.43 17.45
CA PRO A 229 -20.69 -8.96 18.46
C PRO A 229 -20.28 -7.88 19.48
N THR A 230 -20.70 -8.05 20.74
CA THR A 230 -20.37 -7.14 21.84
C THR A 230 -19.38 -7.78 22.81
N SER A 231 -18.56 -6.96 23.46
CA SER A 231 -17.54 -7.43 24.41
C SER A 231 -18.13 -8.17 25.62
N ASN A 232 -19.40 -7.91 25.96
CA ASN A 232 -20.07 -8.53 27.12
C ASN A 232 -20.41 -10.00 26.88
N GLN A 233 -20.52 -10.45 25.63
CA GLN A 233 -20.83 -11.84 25.30
C GLN A 233 -19.56 -12.66 25.13
N ASN A 234 -18.60 -12.18 24.34
CA ASN A 234 -17.30 -12.81 24.13
C ASN A 234 -16.26 -11.78 23.67
N SER A 235 -15.25 -11.54 24.52
CA SER A 235 -14.20 -10.54 24.29
C SER A 235 -13.27 -10.91 23.12
N GLU A 236 -13.04 -12.19 22.86
CA GLU A 236 -12.18 -12.65 21.76
C GLU A 236 -12.88 -12.46 20.41
N ASN A 237 -14.15 -12.88 20.30
CA ASN A 237 -14.94 -12.73 19.08
C ASN A 237 -15.13 -11.26 18.70
N SER A 238 -15.42 -10.39 19.67
CA SER A 238 -15.57 -8.96 19.43
C SER A 238 -14.24 -8.31 18.99
N SER A 239 -13.12 -8.73 19.56
CA SER A 239 -11.78 -8.26 19.15
C SER A 239 -11.43 -8.71 17.73
N TYR A 240 -11.69 -9.96 17.38
CA TYR A 240 -11.51 -10.49 16.03
C TYR A 240 -12.39 -9.76 15.02
N ARG A 241 -13.66 -9.50 15.38
CA ARG A 241 -14.61 -8.77 14.53
C ARG A 241 -14.14 -7.33 14.27
N ARG A 242 -13.72 -6.61 15.31
CA ARG A 242 -13.15 -5.25 15.17
C ARG A 242 -11.94 -5.22 14.25
N SER A 243 -11.05 -6.21 14.35
CA SER A 243 -9.89 -6.35 13.44
C SER A 243 -10.33 -6.59 11.99
N THR A 244 -11.36 -7.41 11.78
CA THR A 244 -11.92 -7.70 10.45
C THR A 244 -12.54 -6.46 9.82
N LEU A 245 -13.39 -5.72 10.54
CA LEU A 245 -13.99 -4.46 10.07
C LEU A 245 -12.93 -3.40 9.72
N LYS A 246 -11.87 -3.33 10.53
CA LYS A 246 -10.75 -2.43 10.27
C LYS A 246 -10.00 -2.81 8.98
N LYS A 247 -9.73 -4.10 8.75
CA LYS A 247 -9.09 -4.57 7.50
C LYS A 247 -9.97 -4.31 6.30
N TRP A 248 -11.27 -4.56 6.41
CA TRP A 248 -12.25 -4.31 5.36
C TRP A 248 -12.33 -2.84 4.99
N SER A 249 -12.52 -1.94 5.96
CA SER A 249 -12.59 -0.49 5.70
C SER A 249 -11.29 0.03 5.08
N GLN A 250 -10.14 -0.38 5.59
CA GLN A 250 -8.85 0.08 5.05
C GLN A 250 -8.51 -0.47 3.66
N SER A 251 -9.17 -1.55 3.22
CA SER A 251 -8.89 -2.18 1.92
C SER A 251 -9.04 -1.20 0.75
N VAL A 252 -9.96 -0.23 0.86
CA VAL A 252 -10.21 0.84 -0.12
C VAL A 252 -8.98 1.70 -0.38
N LEU A 253 -8.09 1.84 0.60
CA LEU A 253 -6.89 2.66 0.49
C LEU A 253 -5.75 1.93 -0.21
N TYR A 254 -5.74 0.60 -0.21
CA TYR A 254 -4.60 -0.17 -0.70
C TYR A 254 -4.58 -0.23 -2.23
N LEU A 255 -3.39 -0.03 -2.78
CA LEU A 255 -3.11 -0.19 -4.20
C LEU A 255 -2.65 -1.63 -4.45
N ASN A 256 -3.17 -2.22 -5.53
CA ASN A 256 -2.80 -3.58 -5.91
C ASN A 256 -1.43 -3.56 -6.61
N PRO A 257 -0.41 -4.25 -6.07
CA PRO A 257 0.88 -4.36 -6.74
C PRO A 257 0.79 -5.37 -7.89
N PHE A 258 1.25 -4.95 -9.06
CA PHE A 258 1.36 -5.79 -10.25
C PHE A 258 2.80 -5.79 -10.74
N VAL A 259 3.48 -6.94 -10.63
CA VAL A 259 4.83 -7.12 -11.16
C VAL A 259 4.74 -7.31 -12.68
N SER A 260 5.38 -6.42 -13.42
CA SER A 260 5.38 -6.43 -14.88
C SER A 260 6.45 -7.37 -15.43
N LYS A 261 6.07 -8.18 -16.42
CA LYS A 261 7.01 -8.97 -17.25
C LYS A 261 7.75 -8.14 -18.30
N SER A 262 7.65 -6.81 -18.27
CA SER A 262 8.31 -5.93 -19.26
C SER A 262 9.84 -6.09 -19.33
N PRO A 263 10.59 -6.25 -18.21
CA PRO A 263 12.03 -6.48 -18.28
C PRO A 263 12.39 -7.77 -19.02
N GLU A 264 11.60 -8.82 -18.83
CA GLU A 264 11.76 -10.12 -19.48
C GLU A 264 11.55 -10.00 -21.00
N ARG A 265 10.49 -9.29 -21.43
CA ARG A 265 10.21 -9.03 -22.85
C ARG A 265 11.33 -8.25 -23.54
N VAL A 266 11.91 -7.26 -22.85
CA VAL A 266 13.05 -6.50 -23.37
C VAL A 266 14.29 -7.40 -23.51
N SER A 267 14.56 -8.27 -22.53
CA SER A 267 15.64 -9.25 -22.62
C SER A 267 15.47 -10.21 -23.81
N PHE A 268 14.24 -10.67 -24.08
CA PHE A 268 13.95 -11.50 -25.25
C PHE A 268 14.12 -10.73 -26.57
N ALA A 269 13.69 -9.47 -26.65
CA ALA A 269 13.91 -8.65 -27.84
C ALA A 269 15.41 -8.44 -28.13
N ILE A 270 16.21 -8.15 -27.09
CA ILE A 270 17.68 -8.03 -27.20
C ILE A 270 18.29 -9.36 -27.66
N ALA A 271 17.84 -10.49 -27.10
CA ALA A 271 18.32 -11.80 -27.50
C ALA A 271 17.96 -12.13 -28.96
N GLY A 272 16.76 -11.74 -29.41
CA GLY A 272 16.33 -11.87 -30.80
C GLY A 272 17.19 -11.03 -31.75
N PHE A 273 17.48 -9.78 -31.39
CA PHE A 273 18.37 -8.91 -32.16
C PHE A 273 19.80 -9.45 -32.26
N ALA A 274 20.36 -9.93 -31.14
CA ALA A 274 21.67 -10.59 -31.13
C ALA A 274 21.69 -11.85 -32.01
N ALA A 275 20.61 -12.64 -32.00
CA ALA A 275 20.46 -13.81 -32.85
C ALA A 275 20.38 -13.45 -34.34
N ALA A 276 19.69 -12.36 -34.68
CA ALA A 276 19.59 -11.87 -36.05
C ALA A 276 20.98 -11.49 -36.60
N ILE A 277 21.76 -10.71 -35.84
CA ILE A 277 23.13 -10.33 -36.23
C ILE A 277 24.00 -11.57 -36.43
N ALA A 278 23.94 -12.52 -35.50
CA ALA A 278 24.70 -13.76 -35.58
C ALA A 278 24.28 -14.61 -36.81
N MET A 279 22.98 -14.67 -37.12
CA MET A 279 22.48 -15.34 -38.33
C MET A 279 22.97 -14.65 -39.61
N THR A 280 22.97 -13.32 -39.66
CA THR A 280 23.51 -12.57 -40.81
C THR A 280 24.99 -12.89 -41.03
N PHE A 281 25.79 -12.93 -39.95
CA PHE A 281 27.20 -13.34 -40.03
C PHE A 281 27.35 -14.75 -40.63
N ALA A 282 26.59 -15.73 -40.13
CA ALA A 282 26.66 -17.09 -40.64
C ALA A 282 26.22 -17.20 -42.11
N ALA A 283 25.20 -16.45 -42.52
CA ALA A 283 24.76 -16.40 -43.91
C ALA A 283 25.84 -15.82 -44.83
N VAL A 284 26.51 -14.74 -44.42
CA VAL A 284 27.63 -14.14 -45.16
C VAL A 284 28.78 -15.13 -45.30
N MET A 285 29.13 -15.83 -44.22
CA MET A 285 30.19 -16.85 -44.23
C MET A 285 29.82 -18.07 -45.10
N ALA A 286 28.56 -18.48 -45.14
CA ALA A 286 28.11 -19.55 -46.03
C ALA A 286 28.22 -19.12 -47.52
N ILE A 287 27.84 -17.88 -47.85
CA ILE A 287 28.03 -17.33 -49.20
C ILE A 287 29.51 -17.28 -49.56
N PHE A 288 30.36 -16.88 -48.61
CA PHE A 288 31.81 -16.88 -48.79
C PHE A 288 32.36 -18.29 -49.04
N ALA A 289 31.90 -19.28 -48.27
CA ALA A 289 32.27 -20.69 -48.43
C ALA A 289 31.96 -21.20 -49.84
N ASN A 290 30.73 -20.95 -50.32
CA ASN A 290 30.27 -21.38 -51.65
C ASN A 290 31.05 -20.73 -52.80
N LYS A 291 31.59 -19.52 -52.60
CA LYS A 291 32.35 -18.81 -53.64
C LYS A 291 33.81 -19.27 -53.74
N TRP A 292 34.44 -19.63 -52.62
CA TRP A 292 35.88 -19.87 -52.55
C TRP A 292 36.26 -21.34 -52.44
N PHE A 293 35.34 -22.21 -52.04
CA PHE A 293 35.58 -23.64 -51.89
C PHE A 293 34.62 -24.45 -52.76
N ILE A 294 35.10 -25.61 -53.22
CA ILE A 294 34.25 -26.58 -53.91
C ILE A 294 33.26 -27.15 -52.90
N GLU A 295 31.97 -27.18 -53.28
CA GLU A 295 30.92 -27.77 -52.45
C GLU A 295 31.29 -29.20 -52.04
N ASN A 296 30.99 -29.55 -50.79
CA ASN A 296 31.28 -30.86 -50.18
C ASN A 296 32.77 -31.22 -50.04
N SER A 297 33.70 -30.28 -50.25
CA SER A 297 35.10 -30.48 -49.92
C SER A 297 35.35 -30.45 -48.40
N LEU A 298 36.42 -31.12 -47.94
CA LEU A 298 36.83 -31.08 -46.53
C LEU A 298 37.03 -29.65 -45.98
N PRO A 299 37.73 -28.71 -46.66
CA PRO A 299 37.86 -27.34 -46.17
C PRO A 299 36.53 -26.59 -46.10
N TYR A 300 35.60 -26.86 -47.02
CA TYR A 300 34.24 -26.32 -47.00
C TYR A 300 33.48 -26.74 -45.73
N LEU A 301 33.49 -28.05 -45.43
CA LEU A 301 32.83 -28.59 -44.23
C LEU A 301 33.42 -28.01 -42.94
N LEU A 302 34.75 -27.94 -42.83
CA LEU A 302 35.43 -27.39 -41.66
C LEU A 302 35.09 -25.91 -41.43
N LEU A 303 35.00 -25.13 -42.50
CA LEU A 303 34.65 -23.71 -42.41
C LEU A 303 33.20 -23.49 -41.97
N ILE A 304 32.25 -24.31 -42.43
CA ILE A 304 30.84 -24.24 -42.00
C ILE A 304 30.71 -24.60 -40.51
N ILE A 305 31.32 -25.70 -40.06
CA ILE A 305 31.28 -26.11 -38.65
C ILE A 305 31.86 -25.01 -37.76
N THR A 306 33.02 -24.46 -38.16
CA THR A 306 33.68 -23.38 -37.42
C THR A 306 32.80 -22.13 -37.38
N THR A 307 32.22 -21.73 -38.51
CA THR A 307 31.29 -20.59 -38.59
C THR A 307 30.09 -20.79 -37.66
N TYR A 308 29.52 -21.99 -37.60
CA TYR A 308 28.38 -22.27 -36.76
C TYR A 308 28.73 -22.16 -35.27
N ALA A 309 29.89 -22.67 -34.85
CA ALA A 309 30.40 -22.50 -33.49
C ALA A 309 30.70 -21.02 -33.15
N PHE A 310 31.28 -20.27 -34.09
CA PHE A 310 31.58 -18.84 -33.92
C PHE A 310 30.32 -17.99 -33.82
N LYS A 311 29.30 -18.28 -34.64
CA LYS A 311 27.99 -17.63 -34.57
C LYS A 311 27.40 -17.68 -33.16
N ASP A 312 27.45 -18.83 -32.50
CA ASP A 312 26.91 -18.98 -31.15
C ASP A 312 27.66 -18.10 -30.14
N ARG A 313 28.99 -18.00 -30.26
CA ARG A 313 29.81 -17.09 -29.42
C ARG A 313 29.54 -15.62 -29.70
N ILE A 314 29.33 -15.25 -30.97
CA ILE A 314 28.95 -13.89 -31.36
C ILE A 314 27.59 -13.53 -30.76
N LYS A 315 26.58 -14.41 -30.85
CA LYS A 315 25.25 -14.22 -30.27
C LYS A 315 25.31 -14.00 -28.76
N GLU A 316 26.03 -14.86 -28.03
CA GLU A 316 26.18 -14.75 -26.58
C GLU A 316 26.91 -13.47 -26.17
N GLY A 317 28.01 -13.16 -26.84
CA GLY A 317 28.81 -11.96 -26.61
C GLY A 317 28.00 -10.67 -26.85
N LEU A 318 27.28 -10.59 -27.97
CA LEU A 318 26.40 -9.46 -28.29
C LEU A 318 25.29 -9.30 -27.26
N ARG A 319 24.62 -10.40 -26.89
CA ARG A 319 23.57 -10.37 -25.86
C ARG A 319 24.11 -9.81 -24.55
N ALA A 320 25.26 -10.32 -24.08
CA ALA A 320 25.88 -9.85 -22.85
C ALA A 320 26.33 -8.39 -22.92
N LEU A 321 26.92 -7.97 -24.05
CA LEU A 321 27.36 -6.60 -24.29
C LEU A 321 26.19 -5.61 -24.26
N ILE A 322 25.11 -5.90 -24.99
CA ILE A 322 23.93 -5.04 -25.05
C ILE A 322 23.27 -4.93 -23.67
N LEU A 323 23.15 -6.05 -22.95
CA LEU A 323 22.63 -6.05 -21.58
C LEU A 323 23.50 -5.23 -20.62
N LYS A 324 24.84 -5.23 -20.80
CA LYS A 324 25.78 -4.45 -19.99
C LYS A 324 25.73 -2.95 -20.31
N ILE A 325 25.54 -2.57 -21.57
CA ILE A 325 25.51 -1.18 -22.04
C ILE A 325 24.18 -0.47 -21.75
N MET A 326 23.07 -1.21 -21.54
CA MET A 326 21.74 -0.62 -21.29
C MET A 326 21.21 -0.73 -19.84
N PRO A 327 21.95 -0.32 -18.80
CA PRO A 327 21.50 -0.44 -17.41
C PRO A 327 20.33 0.51 -17.07
N ARG A 328 20.10 1.57 -17.86
CA ARG A 328 18.97 2.51 -17.65
C ARG A 328 17.61 1.90 -18.03
N TRP A 329 17.60 0.86 -18.86
CA TRP A 329 16.38 0.24 -19.39
C TRP A 329 16.01 -1.06 -18.69
N ILE A 330 16.99 -1.71 -18.05
CA ILE A 330 16.83 -3.00 -17.38
C ILE A 330 16.71 -2.74 -15.88
N SER A 331 15.53 -2.34 -15.44
CA SER A 331 15.17 -2.53 -14.03
C SER A 331 15.00 -4.02 -13.82
N ASP A 332 15.66 -4.59 -12.81
CA ASP A 332 15.56 -6.03 -12.53
C ASP A 332 14.11 -6.41 -12.18
N GLN A 333 13.36 -5.49 -11.58
CA GLN A 333 11.93 -5.62 -11.34
C GLN A 333 11.20 -4.31 -11.61
N VAL A 334 10.05 -4.38 -12.28
CA VAL A 334 9.13 -3.25 -12.45
C VAL A 334 7.80 -3.64 -11.85
N ALA A 335 7.32 -2.86 -10.89
CA ALA A 335 5.99 -3.05 -10.29
C ALA A 335 5.13 -1.81 -10.54
N TYR A 336 3.86 -2.03 -10.89
CA TYR A 336 2.86 -0.98 -10.98
C TYR A 336 1.92 -1.09 -9.78
N LEU A 337 1.57 0.05 -9.20
CA LEU A 337 0.56 0.13 -8.15
C LEU A 337 -0.72 0.66 -8.78
N ARG A 338 -1.74 -0.21 -8.87
CA ARG A 338 -3.01 0.05 -9.53
C ARG A 338 -4.08 0.40 -8.51
N ASN A 339 -4.89 1.41 -8.81
CA ASN A 339 -6.08 1.71 -8.02
C ASN A 339 -7.14 0.62 -8.31
N PRO A 340 -7.67 -0.10 -7.29
CA PRO A 340 -8.64 -1.17 -7.48
C PRO A 340 -9.99 -0.69 -8.04
N ALA A 341 -10.42 0.53 -7.72
CA ALA A 341 -11.70 1.08 -8.15
C ALA A 341 -11.67 1.57 -9.61
N THR A 342 -10.63 2.31 -10.00
CA THR A 342 -10.53 2.89 -11.36
C THR A 342 -9.75 2.02 -12.34
N GLY A 343 -8.99 1.05 -11.84
CA GLY A 343 -8.07 0.28 -12.65
C GLY A 343 -6.94 1.12 -13.27
N LYS A 344 -6.67 2.34 -12.80
CA LYS A 344 -5.57 3.16 -13.33
C LYS A 344 -4.26 2.89 -12.59
N ASN A 345 -3.14 2.96 -13.32
CA ASN A 345 -1.80 2.86 -12.73
C ASN A 345 -1.43 4.19 -12.07
N ILE A 346 -1.29 4.19 -10.75
CA ILE A 346 -1.00 5.39 -9.96
C ILE A 346 0.51 5.59 -9.82
N CYS A 347 1.24 4.51 -9.53
CA CYS A 347 2.68 4.56 -9.33
C CYS A 347 3.40 3.44 -10.08
N LYS A 348 4.63 3.73 -10.50
CA LYS A 348 5.55 2.79 -11.12
C LYS A 348 6.81 2.72 -10.26
N SER A 349 7.02 1.56 -9.64
CA SER A 349 8.25 1.24 -8.93
C SER A 349 9.20 0.51 -9.85
N LYS A 350 10.47 0.88 -9.80
CA LYS A 350 11.58 0.24 -10.50
C LYS A 350 12.62 -0.13 -9.46
N SER A 351 12.87 -1.42 -9.30
CA SER A 351 13.88 -1.92 -8.36
C SER A 351 15.07 -2.45 -9.15
N LYS A 352 16.27 -2.10 -8.68
CA LYS A 352 17.53 -2.61 -9.18
C LYS A 352 18.33 -3.12 -7.99
N LEU A 353 18.88 -4.32 -8.12
CA LEU A 353 19.74 -4.91 -7.10
C LEU A 353 21.13 -5.11 -7.70
N THR A 354 22.15 -4.63 -7.00
CA THR A 354 23.54 -4.78 -7.42
C THR A 354 24.36 -5.27 -6.24
N PHE A 355 25.05 -6.40 -6.41
CA PHE A 355 26.10 -6.82 -5.50
C PHE A 355 27.35 -5.99 -5.82
N THR A 356 27.83 -5.23 -4.84
CA THR A 356 28.97 -4.33 -5.00
C THR A 356 30.12 -4.72 -4.08
N THR A 357 31.34 -4.33 -4.45
CA THR A 357 32.52 -4.40 -3.58
C THR A 357 32.58 -3.17 -2.67
N PRO A 358 33.24 -3.24 -1.50
CA PRO A 358 33.39 -2.12 -0.57
C PRO A 358 33.91 -0.84 -1.24
N ASP A 359 34.90 -0.96 -2.13
CA ASP A 359 35.56 0.16 -2.82
C ASP A 359 34.64 0.99 -3.71
N LYS A 360 33.48 0.44 -4.08
CA LYS A 360 32.49 1.09 -4.95
C LYS A 360 31.33 1.71 -4.18
N VAL A 361 31.33 1.61 -2.85
CA VAL A 361 30.32 2.23 -1.99
C VAL A 361 30.65 3.72 -1.84
N PRO A 362 29.68 4.65 -1.97
CA PRO A 362 29.93 6.07 -1.81
C PRO A 362 30.49 6.41 -0.42
N GLU A 363 31.48 7.30 -0.37
CA GLU A 363 32.20 7.69 0.85
C GLU A 363 31.28 8.11 2.00
N LYS A 364 30.21 8.85 1.71
CA LYS A 364 29.19 9.26 2.71
C LYS A 364 28.54 8.06 3.43
N ILE A 365 28.32 6.97 2.72
CA ILE A 365 27.73 5.74 3.29
C ILE A 365 28.79 5.00 4.11
N THR A 366 30.03 4.95 3.62
CA THR A 366 31.17 4.37 4.34
C THR A 366 31.42 5.09 5.66
N ALA A 367 31.47 6.43 5.64
CA ALA A 367 31.60 7.25 6.85
C ALA A 367 30.44 7.02 7.84
N SER A 368 29.19 6.89 7.34
CA SER A 368 28.04 6.59 8.21
C SER A 368 28.11 5.19 8.84
N ARG A 369 28.80 4.24 8.20
CA ARG A 369 29.03 2.88 8.70
C ARG A 369 30.17 2.81 9.71
N GLU A 370 31.17 3.67 9.55
CA GLU A 370 32.34 3.80 10.42
C GLU A 370 32.07 4.64 11.68
N ASP A 371 30.89 5.24 11.80
CA ASP A 371 30.47 5.98 12.99
C ASP A 371 30.68 5.15 14.27
N TYR A 372 31.28 5.77 15.29
CA TYR A 372 31.85 5.14 16.49
C TYR A 372 30.84 4.36 17.34
N LYS A 373 29.53 4.58 17.09
CA LYS A 373 28.43 3.88 17.75
C LYS A 373 28.12 2.51 17.15
N ASN A 374 28.81 2.07 16.11
CA ASN A 374 28.58 0.77 15.48
C ASN A 374 29.33 -0.37 16.21
N PRO A 375 28.64 -1.24 16.97
CA PRO A 375 29.29 -2.31 17.74
C PRO A 375 29.90 -3.40 16.86
N PHE A 376 29.59 -3.41 15.56
CA PHE A 376 30.11 -4.41 14.63
C PHE A 376 31.36 -3.98 13.89
N ARG A 377 31.94 -2.81 14.18
CA ARG A 377 33.11 -2.25 13.46
C ARG A 377 34.26 -3.25 13.31
N SER A 378 34.53 -4.06 14.34
CA SER A 378 35.59 -5.08 14.35
C SER A 378 35.30 -6.31 13.48
N MET A 379 34.05 -6.55 13.10
CA MET A 379 33.64 -7.67 12.25
C MET A 379 33.45 -7.28 10.78
N LEU A 380 33.61 -5.99 10.47
CA LEU A 380 33.53 -5.50 9.10
C LEU A 380 34.89 -5.76 8.43
N PRO A 381 34.92 -6.31 7.21
CA PRO A 381 36.16 -6.30 6.43
C PRO A 381 36.63 -4.85 6.24
N PRO A 382 37.96 -4.62 6.22
CA PRO A 382 38.53 -3.30 5.98
C PRO A 382 38.05 -2.68 4.67
#